data_AF-A0A6G1JQ66-F1
#
_entry.id   AF-A0A6G1JQ66-F1
#
_cell.length_a   1.000
_cell.length_b   1.000
_cell.length_c   1.000
_cell.angle_alpha   90.00
_cell.angle_beta   90.00
_cell.angle_gamma   90.00
#
_symmetry.space_group_name_H-M   'P 1'
#
loop_
_entity.id
_entity.type
_entity.pdbx_description
1 polymer ?
#
loop_
_entity_poly.entity_id
_entity_poly.type
_entity_poly.pdbx_seq_one_letter_code
_entity_poly.pdbx_strand_id
1 'polypeptide(L)'
;MPYRIPEPILSNFLTHYTVPVSLSSLSQSSSPSSCPTCPICTNPYASPPRAYTHPLLPPDTPEYAVQVVNRGPCTHIFGRSCIEKHMRARMPWSHSCPMCRAEWFPAPHAARGQMMASVERALSIMAQVEIGGVGTESADALAEVEILLERVREGLYGNRWV
;
A
#
# COMPACT_ATOMS: atom_id res chain seq x y z
N MET A 1 1.50 -15.13 -13.03
CA MET A 1 2.32 -13.90 -13.17
C MET A 1 2.80 -13.49 -11.78
N PRO A 2 4.11 -13.37 -11.52
CA PRO A 2 4.60 -12.89 -10.23
C PRO A 2 4.16 -11.44 -10.00
N TYR A 3 3.52 -11.17 -8.87
CA TYR A 3 3.08 -9.82 -8.51
C TYR A 3 4.24 -9.08 -7.84
N ARG A 4 4.78 -8.06 -8.51
CA ARG A 4 5.86 -7.24 -7.94
C ARG A 4 5.28 -5.93 -7.39
N ILE A 5 5.32 -5.76 -6.07
CA ILE A 5 5.02 -4.49 -5.42
C ILE A 5 6.22 -3.55 -5.67
N PRO A 6 6.00 -2.33 -6.21
CA PRO A 6 7.06 -1.33 -6.36
C PRO A 6 7.67 -0.93 -5.01
N GLU A 7 8.99 -0.74 -4.97
CA GLU A 7 9.72 -0.38 -3.74
C GLU A 7 9.17 0.88 -3.03
N PRO A 8 8.82 1.98 -3.73
CA PRO A 8 8.26 3.15 -3.07
C PRO A 8 6.92 2.85 -2.37
N ILE A 9 6.09 1.98 -2.96
CA ILE A 9 4.80 1.59 -2.41
C ILE A 9 5.01 0.70 -1.18
N LEU A 10 5.95 -0.24 -1.23
CA LEU A 10 6.31 -1.10 -0.12
C LEU A 10 6.89 -0.29 1.05
N SER A 11 7.81 0.63 0.78
CA SER A 11 8.39 1.51 1.81
C SER A 11 7.33 2.40 2.46
N ASN A 12 6.43 2.99 1.66
CA ASN A 12 5.31 3.78 2.17
C ASN A 12 4.38 2.93 3.05
N PHE A 13 4.07 1.71 2.63
CA PHE A 13 3.25 0.78 3.42
C PHE A 13 3.87 0.53 4.78
N LEU A 14 5.13 0.10 4.80
CA LEU A 14 5.80 -0.28 6.03
C LEU A 14 6.00 0.92 6.98
N THR A 15 6.20 2.12 6.44
CA THR A 15 6.37 3.34 7.24
C THR A 15 5.06 3.83 7.85
N HIS A 16 3.96 3.82 7.10
CA HIS A 16 2.72 4.50 7.49
C HIS A 16 1.58 3.58 7.93
N TYR A 17 1.66 2.29 7.58
CA TYR A 17 0.62 1.30 7.84
C TYR A 17 1.10 0.15 8.73
N THR A 18 2.29 0.30 9.33
CA THR A 18 2.73 -0.57 10.41
C THR A 18 3.16 0.24 11.62
N VAL A 19 2.77 -0.21 12.81
CA VAL A 19 3.15 0.41 14.08
C VAL A 19 3.79 -0.63 14.99
N PRO A 20 4.86 -0.27 15.72
CA PRO A 20 5.49 -1.20 16.65
C PRO A 20 4.55 -1.46 17.83
N VAL A 21 4.50 -2.71 18.28
CA VAL A 21 3.70 -3.13 19.45
C VAL A 21 4.64 -3.54 20.58
N SER A 22 4.34 -3.07 21.79
CA SER A 22 5.06 -3.48 23.00
C SER A 22 4.67 -4.91 23.41
N LEU A 23 5.64 -5.70 23.87
CA LEU A 23 5.39 -7.05 24.39
C LEU A 23 4.35 -7.08 25.51
N SER A 24 4.31 -6.03 26.33
CA SER A 24 3.33 -5.90 27.42
C SER A 24 1.89 -5.83 26.92
N SER A 25 1.67 -5.32 25.70
CA SER A 25 0.33 -5.21 25.09
C SER A 25 -0.13 -6.52 24.46
N LEU A 26 0.80 -7.36 24.02
CA LEU A 26 0.51 -8.68 23.45
C LEU A 26 0.02 -9.66 24.51
N SER A 27 0.70 -9.70 25.66
CA SER A 27 0.37 -10.64 26.74
C SER A 27 -0.96 -10.36 27.45
N GLN A 28 -1.49 -9.14 27.32
CA GLN A 28 -2.73 -8.71 27.99
C GLN A 28 -4.00 -8.97 27.18
N SER A 29 -3.87 -9.23 25.88
CA SER A 29 -5.04 -9.44 25.02
C SER A 29 -5.27 -10.93 24.81
N SER A 30 -6.39 -11.44 25.34
CA SER A 30 -6.86 -12.82 25.15
C SER A 30 -7.36 -13.10 23.71
N SER A 31 -6.93 -12.30 22.74
CA SER A 31 -7.29 -12.45 21.34
C SER A 31 -6.31 -13.40 20.63
N PRO A 32 -6.79 -14.24 19.69
CA PRO A 32 -5.93 -15.16 18.93
C PRO A 32 -4.87 -14.44 18.07
N SER A 33 -5.02 -13.14 17.86
CA SER A 33 -4.10 -12.25 17.14
C SER A 33 -2.92 -11.77 18.00
N SER A 34 -2.94 -12.03 19.31
CA SER A 34 -2.06 -11.45 20.33
C SER A 34 -1.00 -12.43 20.84
N CYS A 35 -0.65 -13.43 20.03
CA CYS A 35 0.37 -14.39 20.38
C CYS A 35 1.73 -13.68 20.58
N PRO A 36 2.53 -14.02 21.62
CA PRO A 36 3.88 -13.47 21.78
C PRO A 36 4.87 -13.98 20.72
N THR A 37 4.41 -14.79 19.76
CA THR A 37 5.19 -15.34 18.65
C THR A 37 4.64 -14.90 17.31
N CYS A 38 5.54 -14.76 16.33
CA CYS A 38 5.20 -14.38 14.98
C CYS A 38 4.42 -15.50 14.25
N PRO A 39 3.27 -15.22 13.62
CA PRO A 39 2.51 -16.24 12.90
C PRO A 39 3.19 -16.74 11.61
N ILE A 40 4.23 -16.04 11.12
CA ILE A 40 4.96 -16.42 9.89
C ILE A 40 6.16 -17.30 10.22
N CYS A 41 6.98 -16.91 11.20
CA CYS A 41 8.24 -17.59 11.52
C CYS A 41 8.25 -18.31 12.86
N THR A 42 7.15 -18.24 13.61
CA THR A 42 6.93 -18.83 14.95
C THR A 42 7.91 -18.41 16.05
N ASN A 43 8.86 -17.54 15.75
CA ASN A 43 9.81 -16.99 16.72
C ASN A 43 9.13 -15.98 17.67
N PRO A 44 9.57 -15.91 18.93
CA PRO A 44 9.09 -14.90 19.87
C PRO A 44 9.55 -13.49 19.47
N TYR A 45 8.74 -12.50 19.82
CA TYR A 45 9.08 -11.10 19.59
C TYR A 45 10.06 -10.55 20.63
N ALA A 46 10.96 -9.68 20.19
CA ALA A 46 11.78 -8.84 21.05
C ALA A 46 11.11 -7.48 21.33
N SER A 47 11.58 -6.77 22.36
CA SER A 47 11.14 -5.41 22.67
C SER A 47 11.58 -4.42 21.57
N PRO A 48 10.68 -3.61 21.01
CA PRO A 48 11.03 -2.67 19.95
C PRO A 48 12.02 -1.59 20.45
N PRO A 49 12.93 -1.10 19.58
CA PRO A 49 13.83 0.01 19.92
C PRO A 49 13.03 1.30 20.12
N ARG A 50 13.58 2.23 20.93
CA ARG A 50 12.94 3.53 21.21
C ARG A 50 12.77 4.40 19.95
N ALA A 51 13.73 4.31 19.02
CA ALA A 51 13.67 4.98 17.73
C ALA A 51 13.28 3.98 16.64
N TYR A 52 12.00 3.63 16.59
CA TYR A 52 11.48 2.74 15.55
C TYR A 52 11.27 3.51 14.24
N THR A 53 11.99 3.11 13.19
CA THR A 53 11.81 3.60 11.82
C THR A 53 11.87 2.41 10.85
N HIS A 54 10.72 1.91 10.43
CA HIS A 54 10.63 0.93 9.33
C HIS A 54 10.84 1.67 7.99
N PRO A 55 11.61 1.16 7.00
CA PRO A 55 12.45 -0.05 6.94
C PRO A 55 13.93 0.12 7.32
N LEU A 56 14.35 1.27 7.86
CA LEU A 56 15.75 1.65 8.04
C LEU A 56 16.53 0.92 9.16
N LEU A 57 16.01 -0.19 9.69
CA LEU A 57 16.68 -0.94 10.76
C LEU A 57 17.69 -1.96 10.21
N PRO A 58 18.87 -2.13 10.85
CA PRO A 58 19.88 -3.11 10.43
C PRO A 58 19.34 -4.53 10.32
N PRO A 59 19.86 -5.37 9.42
CA PRO A 59 19.39 -6.75 9.24
C PRO A 59 19.57 -7.62 10.50
N ASP A 60 20.57 -7.32 11.33
CA ASP A 60 20.87 -8.05 12.57
C ASP A 60 19.95 -7.66 13.75
N THR A 61 18.98 -6.78 13.54
CA THR A 61 18.02 -6.48 14.59
C THR A 61 17.06 -7.66 14.82
N PRO A 62 16.81 -8.04 16.08
CA PRO A 62 15.86 -9.10 16.40
C PRO A 62 14.46 -8.76 15.88
N GLU A 63 13.61 -9.78 15.73
CA GLU A 63 12.25 -9.60 15.25
C GLU A 63 11.38 -8.89 16.28
N TYR A 64 10.76 -7.78 15.88
CA TYR A 64 9.83 -7.03 16.72
C TYR A 64 8.41 -7.17 16.21
N ALA A 65 7.45 -7.12 17.13
CA ALA A 65 6.04 -7.11 16.79
C ALA A 65 5.66 -5.79 16.10
N VAL A 66 5.11 -5.90 14.89
CA VAL A 66 4.53 -4.79 14.14
C VAL A 66 3.08 -5.11 13.83
N GLN A 67 2.18 -4.18 14.14
CA GLN A 67 0.76 -4.29 13.84
C GLN A 67 0.45 -3.54 12.56
N VAL A 68 -0.29 -4.18 11.65
CA VAL A 68 -0.86 -3.51 10.48
C VAL A 68 -2.01 -2.61 10.94
N VAL A 69 -1.98 -1.35 10.53
CA VAL A 69 -3.01 -0.35 10.83
C VAL A 69 -3.49 0.34 9.56
N ASN A 70 -4.71 0.89 9.58
CA ASN A 70 -5.29 1.66 8.47
C ASN A 70 -5.34 0.92 7.11
N ARG A 71 -5.42 -0.41 7.12
CA ARG A 71 -5.58 -1.25 5.92
C ARG A 71 -6.80 -2.15 6.01
N GLY A 72 -7.96 -1.54 5.74
CA GLY A 72 -9.25 -2.21 5.86
C GLY A 72 -9.49 -2.71 7.30
N PRO A 73 -10.09 -3.90 7.48
CA PRO A 73 -10.30 -4.48 8.81
C PRO A 73 -9.07 -5.21 9.38
N CYS A 74 -7.89 -5.10 8.74
CA CYS A 74 -6.71 -5.85 9.16
C CYS A 74 -6.02 -5.17 10.36
N THR A 75 -5.94 -5.88 11.47
CA THR A 75 -5.25 -5.48 12.71
C THR A 75 -4.19 -6.49 13.16
N HIS A 76 -3.76 -7.36 12.25
CA HIS A 76 -2.85 -8.47 12.53
C HIS A 76 -1.42 -8.02 12.82
N ILE A 77 -0.74 -8.82 13.64
CA ILE A 77 0.60 -8.54 14.16
C ILE A 77 1.57 -9.54 13.55
N PHE A 78 2.71 -9.04 13.10
CA PHE A 78 3.75 -9.83 12.43
C PHE A 78 5.14 -9.43 12.95
N GLY A 79 6.14 -10.24 12.64
CA GLY A 79 7.54 -9.82 12.78
C GLY A 79 7.86 -8.79 11.70
N ARG A 80 8.58 -7.72 12.06
CA ARG A 80 9.06 -6.69 11.14
C ARG A 80 9.66 -7.28 9.85
N SER A 81 10.64 -8.17 9.96
CA SER A 81 11.30 -8.70 8.77
C SER A 81 10.41 -9.71 8.04
N CYS A 82 9.53 -10.38 8.78
CA CYS A 82 8.59 -11.36 8.22
C CYS A 82 7.54 -10.71 7.30
N ILE A 83 6.92 -9.61 7.73
CA ILE A 83 5.95 -8.90 6.89
C ILE A 83 6.61 -8.31 5.64
N GLU A 84 7.81 -7.76 5.79
CA GLU A 84 8.58 -7.23 4.66
C GLU A 84 8.96 -8.34 3.67
N LYS A 85 9.49 -9.48 4.16
CA LYS A 85 9.82 -10.63 3.33
C LYS A 85 8.60 -11.18 2.60
N HIS A 86 7.45 -11.27 3.27
CA HIS A 86 6.19 -11.71 2.66
C HIS A 86 5.80 -10.83 1.47
N MET A 87 5.85 -9.50 1.63
CA MET A 87 5.55 -8.55 0.55
C MET A 87 6.58 -8.65 -0.59
N ARG A 88 7.86 -8.82 -0.26
CA ARG A 88 8.95 -8.95 -1.25
C ARG A 88 9.00 -10.31 -1.96
N ALA A 89 8.27 -11.33 -1.50
CA ALA A 89 8.33 -12.70 -2.03
C ALA A 89 7.78 -12.85 -3.46
N ARG A 90 7.06 -11.83 -3.98
CA ARG A 90 6.46 -11.82 -5.34
C ARG A 90 5.50 -12.96 -5.62
N MET A 91 4.94 -13.56 -4.58
CA MET A 91 3.96 -14.62 -4.69
C MET A 91 2.59 -14.03 -5.02
N PRO A 92 1.67 -14.81 -5.61
CA PRO A 92 0.32 -14.36 -5.90
C PRO A 92 -0.42 -13.81 -4.67
N TRP A 93 -0.04 -14.18 -3.45
CA TRP A 93 -0.63 -13.72 -2.18
C TRP A 93 0.24 -12.72 -1.40
N SER A 94 1.38 -12.27 -1.96
CA SER A 94 2.24 -11.27 -1.30
C SER A 94 1.56 -9.91 -1.09
N HIS A 95 0.41 -9.70 -1.73
CA HIS A 95 -0.35 -8.45 -1.67
C HIS A 95 -1.48 -8.46 -0.63
N SER A 96 -1.64 -9.55 0.11
CA SER A 96 -2.69 -9.72 1.10
C SER A 96 -2.15 -10.21 2.44
N CYS A 97 -2.97 -10.04 3.47
CA CYS A 97 -2.64 -10.47 4.82
C CYS A 97 -2.56 -12.00 4.92
N PRO A 98 -1.45 -12.58 5.46
CA PRO A 98 -1.33 -14.01 5.68
C PRO A 98 -2.42 -14.61 6.59
N MET A 99 -2.97 -13.80 7.51
CA MET A 99 -3.93 -14.26 8.52
C MET A 99 -5.39 -14.10 8.08
N CYS A 100 -5.81 -12.88 7.73
CA CYS A 100 -7.21 -12.62 7.33
C CYS A 100 -7.44 -12.50 5.83
N ARG A 101 -6.40 -12.61 5.01
CA ARG A 101 -6.47 -12.45 3.54
C ARG A 101 -6.99 -11.09 3.07
N ALA A 102 -7.12 -10.11 3.95
CA ALA A 102 -7.44 -8.74 3.58
C ALA A 102 -6.40 -8.21 2.59
N GLU A 103 -6.86 -7.57 1.52
CA GLU A 103 -6.01 -7.01 0.48
C GLU A 103 -5.27 -5.77 1.01
N TRP A 104 -3.94 -5.79 0.98
CA TRP A 104 -3.10 -4.67 1.43
C TRP A 104 -2.75 -3.73 0.29
N PHE A 105 -2.43 -4.31 -0.86
CA PHE A 105 -2.10 -3.59 -2.08
C PHE A 105 -3.14 -3.94 -3.11
N PRO A 106 -3.74 -2.94 -3.77
CA PRO A 106 -4.65 -3.20 -4.86
C PRO A 106 -3.97 -4.08 -5.91
N ALA A 107 -4.65 -5.13 -6.36
CA ALA A 107 -4.21 -5.90 -7.51
C ALA A 107 -3.88 -4.94 -8.68
N PRO A 108 -2.85 -5.24 -9.49
CA PRO A 108 -2.44 -4.39 -10.60
C PRO A 108 -3.51 -4.50 -11.66
N HIS A 109 -4.52 -3.66 -11.57
CA HIS A 109 -5.59 -3.62 -12.55
C HIS A 109 -5.11 -2.72 -13.69
N ALA A 110 -4.98 -3.27 -14.90
CA ALA A 110 -4.55 -2.50 -16.08
C ALA A 110 -5.41 -1.24 -16.26
N ALA A 111 -6.74 -1.35 -16.06
CA ALA A 111 -7.64 -0.20 -16.03
C ALA A 111 -7.24 0.89 -15.00
N ARG A 112 -6.79 0.54 -13.78
CA ARG A 112 -6.32 1.54 -12.80
C ARG A 112 -5.08 2.26 -13.28
N GLY A 113 -4.14 1.54 -13.91
CA GLY A 113 -2.95 2.15 -14.51
C GLY A 113 -3.30 3.12 -15.64
N GLN A 114 -4.23 2.73 -16.52
CA GLN A 114 -4.72 3.60 -17.60
C GLN A 114 -5.44 4.84 -17.05
N MET A 115 -6.30 4.68 -16.03
CA MET A 115 -6.97 5.81 -15.39
C MET A 115 -5.97 6.80 -14.77
N MET A 116 -4.95 6.31 -14.06
CA MET A 116 -3.92 7.19 -13.48
C MET A 116 -3.15 7.96 -14.56
N ALA A 117 -2.75 7.29 -15.65
CA ALA A 117 -2.10 7.95 -16.77
C ALA A 117 -2.99 9.02 -17.43
N SER A 118 -4.30 8.77 -17.53
CA SER A 118 -5.26 9.76 -18.02
C SER A 118 -5.38 10.98 -17.09
N VAL A 119 -5.38 10.78 -15.77
CA VAL A 119 -5.39 11.88 -14.78
C VAL A 119 -4.10 12.70 -14.86
N GLU A 120 -2.93 12.04 -14.86
CA GLU A 120 -1.63 12.72 -14.96
C GLU A 120 -1.53 13.58 -16.22
N ARG A 121 -1.99 13.04 -17.36
CA ARG A 121 -2.02 13.77 -18.62
C ARG A 121 -2.97 14.96 -18.58
N ALA A 122 -4.17 14.79 -18.03
CA ALA A 122 -5.14 15.88 -17.88
C ALA A 122 -4.58 17.02 -17.01
N LEU A 123 -3.95 16.69 -15.88
CA LEU A 123 -3.28 17.66 -15.01
C LEU A 123 -2.15 18.41 -15.72
N SER A 124 -1.34 17.71 -16.51
CA SER A 124 -0.27 18.33 -17.30
C SER A 124 -0.81 19.29 -18.36
N ILE A 125 -1.91 18.95 -19.04
CA ILE A 125 -2.53 19.82 -20.05
C ILE A 125 -3.11 21.06 -19.38
N MET A 126 -3.83 20.91 -18.25
CA MET A 126 -4.36 22.05 -17.50
C MET A 126 -3.25 23.01 -17.05
N ALA A 127 -2.13 22.47 -16.55
CA ALA A 127 -0.97 23.28 -16.18
C ALA A 127 -0.38 24.07 -17.38
N GLN A 128 -0.36 23.49 -18.58
CA GLN A 128 0.08 24.18 -19.79
C GLN A 128 -0.88 25.29 -20.22
N VAL A 129 -2.20 25.05 -20.12
CA VAL A 129 -3.23 26.03 -20.45
C VAL A 129 -3.19 27.24 -19.49
N GLU A 130 -2.95 27.00 -18.20
CA GLU A 130 -2.78 28.08 -17.21
C GLU A 130 -1.59 29.00 -17.54
N ILE A 131 -0.51 28.44 -18.11
CA ILE A 131 0.70 29.19 -18.47
C ILE A 131 0.57 29.88 -19.84
N GLY A 132 -0.15 29.28 -20.79
CA GLY A 132 -0.20 29.70 -22.19
C GLY A 132 -1.17 30.84 -22.53
N GLY A 133 -2.08 31.20 -21.62
CA GLY A 133 -3.13 32.20 -21.89
C GLY A 133 -4.24 31.67 -22.81
N VAL A 134 -5.40 32.34 -22.79
CA VAL A 134 -6.63 31.85 -23.45
C VAL A 134 -6.62 32.14 -24.95
N GLY A 135 -6.46 31.11 -25.77
CA GLY A 135 -6.56 31.13 -27.23
C GLY A 135 -7.27 29.90 -27.79
N THR A 136 -7.36 29.76 -29.12
CA THR A 136 -7.97 28.59 -29.78
C THR A 136 -7.26 27.28 -29.42
N GLU A 137 -5.93 27.33 -29.20
CA GLU A 137 -5.15 26.18 -28.71
C GLU A 137 -5.57 25.72 -27.31
N SER A 138 -6.06 26.64 -26.47
CA SER A 138 -6.61 26.32 -25.14
C SER A 138 -7.94 25.59 -25.23
N ALA A 139 -8.76 25.86 -26.24
CA ALA A 139 -10.05 25.19 -26.43
C ALA A 139 -9.85 23.72 -26.83
N ASP A 140 -8.93 23.44 -27.75
CA ASP A 140 -8.58 22.08 -28.15
C ASP A 140 -7.94 21.30 -26.99
N ALA A 141 -7.07 21.96 -26.21
CA ALA A 141 -6.47 21.37 -25.01
C ALA A 141 -7.52 21.03 -23.94
N LEU A 142 -8.51 21.89 -23.71
CA LEU A 142 -9.60 21.63 -22.77
C LEU A 142 -10.50 20.48 -23.26
N ALA A 143 -10.74 20.35 -24.57
CA ALA A 143 -11.46 19.22 -25.14
C ALA A 143 -10.69 17.89 -24.93
N GLU A 144 -9.35 17.89 -25.05
CA GLU A 144 -8.54 16.71 -24.73
C GLU A 144 -8.66 16.33 -23.24
N VAL A 145 -8.64 17.32 -22.34
CA VAL A 145 -8.85 17.09 -20.90
C VAL A 145 -10.22 16.46 -20.63
N GLU A 146 -11.28 16.95 -21.25
CA GLU A 146 -12.63 16.40 -21.08
C GLU A 146 -12.71 14.93 -21.50
N ILE A 147 -12.11 14.57 -22.64
CA ILE A 147 -12.03 13.17 -23.11
C ILE A 147 -11.25 12.29 -22.12
N LEU A 148 -10.13 12.79 -21.58
CA LEU A 148 -9.32 12.04 -20.61
C LEU A 148 -10.08 11.81 -19.30
N LEU A 149 -10.80 12.81 -18.81
CA LEU A 149 -11.61 12.70 -17.60
C LEU A 149 -12.82 11.78 -17.81
N GLU A 150 -13.44 11.79 -18.99
CA GLU A 150 -14.53 10.88 -19.34
C GLU A 150 -14.07 9.42 -19.29
N ARG A 151 -12.90 9.10 -19.84
CA ARG A 151 -12.32 7.74 -19.74
C ARG A 151 -12.08 7.30 -18.29
N VAL A 152 -11.65 8.21 -17.43
CA VAL A 152 -11.50 7.93 -15.99
C VAL A 152 -12.87 7.65 -15.36
N ARG A 153 -13.87 8.47 -15.69
CA ARG A 153 -15.25 8.30 -15.24
C ARG A 153 -15.79 6.92 -15.63
N GLU A 154 -15.70 6.56 -16.90
CA GLU A 154 -16.11 5.24 -17.42
C GLU A 154 -15.39 4.10 -16.71
N GLY A 155 -14.07 4.21 -16.50
CA GLY A 155 -13.30 3.19 -15.79
C GLY A 155 -13.68 3.02 -14.31
N LEU A 156 -14.10 4.10 -13.64
CA LEU A 156 -14.55 4.07 -12.25
C LEU A 156 -15.96 3.47 -12.12
N TYR A 157 -16.89 3.84 -13.01
CA TYR A 157 -18.28 3.40 -12.94
C TYR A 157 -18.53 2.05 -13.63
N GLY A 158 -17.77 1.70 -14.67
CA GLY A 158 -17.90 0.43 -15.39
C GLY A 158 -17.50 -0.79 -14.56
N ASN A 159 -16.58 -0.63 -13.60
CA ASN A 159 -16.10 -1.71 -12.74
C ASN A 159 -16.97 -1.94 -11.48
N ARG A 160 -18.12 -1.26 -11.35
CA ARG A 160 -18.98 -1.35 -10.16
C ARG A 160 -19.90 -2.59 -10.15
N TRP A 161 -19.98 -3.33 -11.26
CA TRP A 161 -20.92 -4.45 -11.48
C TRP A 161 -20.25 -5.79 -11.80
N VAL A 162 -19.03 -6.03 -11.33
CA VAL A 162 -18.35 -7.34 -11.45
C VAL A 162 -17.90 -7.83 -10.09
#